data_AF-A0AAV7W548-F1
#
_entry.id   AF-A0AAV7W548-F1
#
_cell.length_a   1.000
_cell.length_b   1.000
_cell.length_c   1.000
_cell.angle_alpha   90.00
_cell.angle_beta   90.00
_cell.angle_gamma   90.00
#
_symmetry.space_group_name_H-M   'P 1'
#
loop_
_entity.id
_entity.type
_entity.pdbx_description
1 polymer ?
#
loop_
_entity_poly.entity_id
_entity_poly.type
_entity_poly.pdbx_seq_one_letter_code
_entity_poly.pdbx_strand_id
1 'polypeptide(L)'
;MACRKMQIQIRRVAKTCSEFTTRMEEAETRISRLEDEAGAHQSSREVMEKQLEDTQWKLTDLEDRMRRNNLRVLGLGSDKTKYGTGKDYGLYTSEILSYPKSYL
;
A
#
# COMPACT_ATOMS: atom_id res chain seq x y z
N MET A 1 19.06 -1.10 69.47
CA MET A 1 19.69 -1.37 68.15
C MET A 1 18.68 -1.68 67.03
N ALA A 2 17.57 -2.39 67.30
CA ALA A 2 16.57 -2.76 66.29
C ALA A 2 15.92 -1.57 65.57
N CYS A 3 15.46 -0.54 66.29
CA CYS A 3 14.85 0.65 65.67
C CYS A 3 15.80 1.36 64.68
N ARG A 4 17.11 1.42 64.98
CA ARG A 4 18.10 2.06 64.10
C ARG A 4 18.28 1.28 62.79
N LYS A 5 18.29 -0.06 62.86
CA LYS A 5 18.32 -0.91 61.65
C LYS A 5 17.05 -0.70 60.81
N MET A 6 15.88 -0.65 61.47
CA MET A 6 14.60 -0.42 60.81
C MET A 6 14.55 0.94 60.11
N GLN A 7 15.06 2.00 60.75
CA GLN A 7 15.17 3.34 60.18
C GLN A 7 16.04 3.38 58.92
N ILE A 8 17.15 2.63 58.89
CA ILE A 8 18.02 2.53 57.72
C ILE A 8 17.30 1.82 56.57
N GLN A 9 16.56 0.75 56.86
CA GLN A 9 15.78 0.03 55.84
C GLN A 9 14.67 0.90 55.25
N ILE A 10 13.94 1.63 56.10
CA ILE A 10 12.89 2.58 55.66
C ILE A 10 13.49 3.64 54.72
N ARG A 11 14.65 4.21 55.06
CA ARG A 11 15.33 5.19 54.20
C ARG A 11 15.77 4.61 52.87
N ARG A 12 16.25 3.35 52.85
CA ARG A 12 16.60 2.65 51.61
C ARG A 12 15.38 2.47 50.72
N VAL A 13 14.29 1.95 51.26
CA VAL A 13 13.04 1.76 50.52
C VAL A 13 12.52 3.09 49.99
N ALA A 14 12.48 4.14 50.81
CA ALA A 14 12.05 5.47 50.37
C ALA A 14 12.90 6.01 49.21
N LYS A 15 14.23 5.83 49.27
CA LYS A 15 15.13 6.22 48.18
C LYS A 15 14.83 5.44 46.90
N THR A 16 14.70 4.12 47.00
CA THR A 16 14.38 3.27 45.84
C THR A 16 13.01 3.61 45.24
N CYS A 17 12.00 3.89 46.07
CA CYS A 17 10.70 4.34 45.57
C CYS A 17 10.81 5.66 44.81
N SER A 18 11.57 6.63 45.33
CA SER A 18 11.80 7.90 44.63
C SER A 18 12.48 7.70 43.28
N GLU A 19 13.50 6.85 43.20
CA GLU A 19 14.19 6.53 41.94
C GLU A 19 13.25 5.84 40.94
N PHE A 20 12.37 4.95 41.42
CA PHE A 20 11.36 4.32 40.57
C PHE A 20 10.32 5.32 40.06
N THR A 21 9.84 6.23 40.91
CA THR A 21 8.89 7.28 40.50
C THR A 21 9.46 8.11 39.36
N THR A 22 10.70 8.59 39.48
CA THR A 22 11.34 9.38 38.40
C THR A 22 11.46 8.59 37.10
N ARG A 23 11.89 7.32 37.16
CA ARG A 23 11.97 6.48 35.96
C ARG A 23 10.60 6.20 35.33
N MET A 24 9.55 6.15 36.15
CA MET A 24 8.18 5.94 35.68
C MET A 24 7.66 7.18 34.96
N GLU A 25 7.87 8.38 35.52
CA GLU A 25 7.52 9.66 34.87
C GLU A 25 8.25 9.84 33.53
N GLU A 26 9.54 9.48 33.47
CA GLU A 26 10.31 9.49 32.22
C GLU A 26 9.74 8.50 31.20
N ALA A 27 9.36 7.29 31.64
CA ALA A 27 8.77 6.28 30.77
C ALA A 27 7.39 6.72 30.25
N GLU A 28 6.54 7.28 31.10
CA GLU A 28 5.22 7.82 30.74
C GLU A 28 5.34 8.94 29.70
N THR A 29 6.28 9.87 29.91
CA THR A 29 6.54 10.96 28.94
C THR A 29 7.00 10.42 27.59
N ARG A 30 7.85 9.39 27.58
CA ARG A 30 8.32 8.74 26.34
C ARG A 30 7.19 8.00 25.65
N ILE A 31 6.35 7.29 26.39
CA ILE A 31 5.19 6.55 25.85
C ILE A 31 4.21 7.54 25.22
N SER A 32 3.85 8.62 25.91
CA SER A 32 2.92 9.62 25.38
C SER A 32 3.41 10.23 24.06
N ARG A 33 4.71 10.54 23.94
CA ARG A 33 5.29 11.03 22.67
C ARG A 33 5.20 9.98 21.56
N LEU A 34 5.48 8.72 21.87
CA LEU A 34 5.39 7.64 20.90
C LEU A 34 3.94 7.40 20.45
N GLU A 35 2.97 7.55 21.33
CA GLU A 35 1.54 7.45 21.00
C GLU A 35 1.12 8.57 20.05
N ASP A 36 1.55 9.81 20.30
CA ASP A 36 1.30 10.96 19.42
C ASP A 36 1.94 10.76 18.03
N GLU A 37 3.21 10.34 17.99
CA GLU A 37 3.93 10.06 16.74
C GLU A 37 3.28 8.91 15.95
N ALA A 38 2.89 7.83 16.63
CA ALA A 38 2.20 6.70 16.01
C ALA A 38 0.85 7.13 15.41
N GLY A 39 0.08 7.96 16.12
CA GLY A 39 -1.16 8.53 15.61
C GLY A 39 -0.95 9.40 14.37
N ALA A 40 0.07 10.26 14.38
CA ALA A 40 0.42 11.08 13.23
C ALA A 40 0.84 10.23 12.02
N HIS A 41 1.66 9.20 12.24
CA HIS A 41 2.07 8.27 11.19
C HIS A 41 0.91 7.48 10.62
N GLN A 42 -0.02 7.01 11.45
CA GLN A 42 -1.21 6.31 11.00
C GLN A 42 -2.09 7.20 10.11
N SER A 43 -2.39 8.41 10.56
CA SER A 43 -3.16 9.39 9.76
C SER A 43 -2.49 9.69 8.41
N SER A 44 -1.17 9.88 8.42
CA SER A 44 -0.41 10.10 7.19
C SER A 44 -0.47 8.90 6.23
N ARG A 45 -0.37 7.67 6.75
CA ARG A 45 -0.51 6.44 5.96
C ARG A 45 -1.88 6.31 5.33
N GLU A 46 -2.95 6.57 6.08
CA GLU A 46 -4.32 6.51 5.55
C GLU A 46 -4.54 7.50 4.39
N VAL A 47 -3.95 8.70 4.48
CA VAL A 47 -3.99 9.68 3.37
C VAL A 47 -3.22 9.17 2.16
N MET A 48 -2.01 8.64 2.36
CA MET A 48 -1.20 8.10 1.26
C MET A 48 -1.87 6.90 0.58
N GLU A 49 -2.50 6.01 1.35
CA GLU A 49 -3.22 4.85 0.82
C GLU A 49 -4.39 5.28 -0.07
N LYS A 50 -5.17 6.28 0.34
CA LYS A 50 -6.24 6.85 -0.49
C LYS A 50 -5.69 7.49 -1.78
N GLN A 51 -4.61 8.25 -1.67
CA GLN A 51 -3.98 8.85 -2.85
C GLN A 51 -3.43 7.79 -3.82
N LEU A 52 -2.89 6.69 -3.28
CA LEU A 52 -2.43 5.57 -4.09
C LEU A 52 -3.59 4.90 -4.82
N GLU A 53 -4.70 4.64 -4.12
CA GLU A 53 -5.90 4.07 -4.73
C GLU A 53 -6.44 4.98 -5.84
N ASP A 54 -6.62 6.28 -5.56
CA ASP A 54 -7.10 7.26 -6.54
C ASP A 54 -6.20 7.33 -7.79
N THR A 55 -4.89 7.27 -7.60
CA THR A 55 -3.94 7.30 -8.72
C THR A 55 -3.95 6.01 -9.53
N GLN A 56 -4.11 4.85 -8.89
CA GLN A 56 -4.29 3.57 -9.56
C GLN A 56 -5.58 3.54 -10.40
N TRP A 57 -6.69 4.04 -9.88
CA TRP A 57 -7.94 4.17 -10.64
C TRP A 57 -7.78 5.06 -11.86
N LYS A 58 -7.13 6.23 -11.70
CA LYS A 58 -6.85 7.15 -12.82
C LYS A 58 -5.96 6.52 -13.87
N LEU A 59 -4.92 5.78 -13.47
CA LEU A 59 -4.05 5.08 -14.41
C LEU A 59 -4.81 4.02 -15.19
N THR A 60 -5.62 3.21 -14.51
CA THR A 60 -6.43 2.17 -15.16
C THR A 60 -7.39 2.78 -16.17
N ASP A 61 -8.12 3.85 -15.80
CA ASP A 61 -9.01 4.55 -16.71
C ASP A 61 -8.25 5.14 -17.91
N LEU A 62 -7.07 5.74 -17.71
CA LEU A 62 -6.25 6.25 -18.82
C LEU A 62 -5.77 5.13 -19.76
N GLU A 63 -5.30 4.01 -19.21
CA GLU A 63 -4.87 2.85 -19.99
C GLU A 63 -6.02 2.27 -20.81
N ASP A 64 -7.19 2.09 -20.20
CA ASP A 64 -8.39 1.64 -20.87
C ASP A 64 -8.77 2.61 -21.99
N ARG A 65 -8.81 3.91 -21.71
CA ARG A 65 -9.15 4.93 -22.71
C ARG A 65 -8.21 4.93 -23.89
N MET A 66 -6.91 4.76 -23.65
CA MET A 66 -5.89 4.67 -24.70
C MET A 66 -6.00 3.38 -25.50
N ARG A 67 -6.41 2.26 -24.87
CA ARG A 67 -6.52 0.96 -25.52
C ARG A 67 -7.88 0.64 -26.12
N ARG A 68 -8.92 1.43 -25.85
CA ARG A 68 -10.28 1.22 -26.38
C ARG A 68 -10.33 1.00 -27.90
N ASN A 69 -9.45 1.66 -28.66
CA ASN A 69 -9.38 1.52 -30.12
C ASN A 69 -8.29 0.54 -30.59
N ASN A 70 -7.58 -0.10 -29.67
CA ASN A 70 -6.51 -1.05 -29.98
C ASN A 70 -7.07 -2.48 -29.98
N LEU A 71 -7.10 -3.10 -31.15
CA LEU A 71 -7.43 -4.53 -31.30
C LEU A 71 -6.14 -5.36 -31.17
N ARG A 72 -6.14 -6.37 -30.29
CA ARG A 72 -5.03 -7.32 -30.16
C ARG A 72 -5.37 -8.60 -30.93
N VAL A 73 -4.69 -8.82 -32.05
CA VAL A 73 -4.83 -10.05 -32.84
C VAL A 73 -3.82 -11.08 -32.34
N LEU A 74 -4.30 -12.23 -31.88
CA LEU A 74 -3.49 -13.34 -31.37
C LEU A 74 -3.53 -14.52 -32.35
N GLY A 75 -2.43 -15.29 -32.45
CA GLY A 75 -2.38 -16.48 -33.33
C GLY A 75 -1.96 -16.21 -34.78
N LEU A 76 -1.48 -14.99 -35.11
CA LEU A 76 -0.77 -14.77 -36.36
C LEU A 76 0.55 -15.58 -36.32
N GLY A 77 0.71 -16.52 -37.26
CA GLY A 77 1.89 -17.36 -37.36
C GLY A 77 3.17 -16.52 -37.41
N SER A 78 4.17 -16.91 -36.61
CA SER A 78 5.42 -16.20 -36.38
C SER A 78 6.40 -16.19 -37.57
N ASP A 79 5.94 -16.47 -38.79
CA ASP A 79 6.78 -16.39 -39.99
C ASP A 79 7.02 -14.93 -40.32
N LYS A 80 8.24 -14.49 -39.99
CA LYS A 80 8.75 -13.11 -39.97
C LYS A 80 8.86 -12.44 -41.34
N THR A 81 7.96 -12.72 -42.27
CA THR A 81 7.93 -12.05 -43.57
C THR A 81 6.48 -11.78 -43.95
N LYS A 82 6.08 -10.52 -43.79
CA LYS A 82 5.04 -9.77 -44.55
C LYS A 82 3.81 -9.26 -43.81
N TYR A 83 3.59 -9.57 -42.54
CA TYR A 83 2.31 -9.23 -41.91
C TYR A 83 2.47 -8.17 -40.81
N GLY A 84 2.13 -6.93 -41.17
CA GLY A 84 2.28 -5.78 -40.29
C GLY A 84 1.76 -4.47 -40.87
N THR A 85 0.90 -4.51 -41.90
CA THR A 85 0.31 -3.29 -42.48
C THR A 85 -1.20 -3.44 -42.65
N GLY A 86 -1.92 -2.30 -42.68
CA GLY A 86 -3.39 -2.23 -42.68
C GLY A 86 -4.12 -3.03 -43.77
N LYS A 87 -3.42 -3.53 -44.80
CA LYS A 87 -3.98 -4.34 -45.89
C LYS A 87 -4.29 -5.78 -45.46
N ASP A 88 -3.51 -6.34 -44.55
CA ASP A 88 -3.63 -7.75 -44.16
C ASP A 88 -4.85 -7.98 -43.25
N TYR A 89 -5.17 -7.00 -42.40
CA TYR A 89 -6.36 -7.03 -41.54
C TYR A 89 -7.67 -6.99 -42.34
N GLY A 90 -7.68 -6.39 -43.54
CA GLY A 90 -8.87 -6.29 -44.39
C GLY A 90 -9.32 -7.62 -45.02
N LEU A 91 -8.40 -8.58 -45.17
CA LEU A 91 -8.71 -9.92 -45.70
C LEU A 91 -9.36 -10.81 -44.64
N TYR A 92 -8.89 -10.74 -43.38
CA TYR A 92 -9.51 -11.47 -42.28
C TYR A 92 -10.89 -10.92 -41.93
N THR A 93 -11.09 -9.59 -41.94
CA THR A 93 -12.39 -9.01 -41.60
C THR A 93 -13.45 -9.32 -42.63
N SER A 94 -13.12 -9.37 -43.93
CA SER A 94 -14.08 -9.73 -44.97
C SER A 94 -14.50 -11.20 -44.89
N GLU A 95 -13.58 -12.12 -44.57
CA GLU A 95 -13.91 -13.53 -44.34
C GLU A 95 -14.78 -13.72 -43.09
N ILE A 96 -14.42 -13.11 -41.95
CA ILE A 96 -15.17 -13.26 -40.68
C ILE A 96 -16.56 -12.62 -40.76
N LEU A 97 -16.68 -11.41 -41.32
CA LEU A 97 -17.97 -10.70 -41.42
C LEU A 97 -18.90 -11.28 -42.49
N SER A 98 -18.39 -12.15 -43.37
CA SER A 98 -19.18 -12.89 -44.37
C SER A 98 -19.95 -14.07 -43.74
N TYR A 99 -19.56 -14.54 -42.54
CA TYR A 99 -20.31 -15.58 -41.86
C TYR A 99 -21.68 -15.06 -41.40
N PRO A 100 -22.77 -15.83 -41.59
CA PRO A 100 -24.09 -15.44 -41.13
C PRO A 100 -24.09 -15.31 -39.60
N LYS A 101 -24.69 -14.21 -39.09
CA LYS A 101 -24.76 -13.84 -37.66
C LYS A 101 -25.48 -14.87 -36.76
N SER A 102 -25.88 -16.03 -37.27
CA SER A 102 -26.54 -17.09 -36.51
C SER A 102 -25.57 -17.99 -35.71
N TYR A 103 -24.25 -17.81 -35.86
CA TYR A 103 -23.22 -18.65 -35.21
C TYR A 103 -22.29 -17.88 -34.25
N LEU A 104 -22.62 -16.63 -33.92
CA LEU A 104 -21.99 -15.83 -32.86
C LEU A 104 -23.07 -15.45 -31.85
#